data_AF-A0A8X9A3Y0-F1
#
_entry.id   AF-A0A8X9A3Y0-F1
#
_cell.length_a   1.000
_cell.length_b   1.000
_cell.length_c   1.000
_cell.angle_alpha   90.00
_cell.angle_beta   90.00
_cell.angle_gamma   90.00
#
_symmetry.space_group_name_H-M   'P 1'
#
loop_
_entity.id
_entity.type
_entity.pdbx_description
1 polymer ?
#
loop_
_entity_poly.entity_id
_entity_poly.type
_entity_poly.pdbx_seq_one_letter_code
_entity_poly.pdbx_strand_id
1 'polypeptide(L)'
;MACLCCSTLMALQSQGFSDDERDVEIMHSLLSAADNVGMKQFDEAARLLARCQMMVSVSGTPVQRLACYFSAALEQKISRECGMVVTTRKTDGGVHHVGHALGTGNAFLASYQQLPFGHVMQAIIEQVRGGGKVHLIDLQIRSGIQWTAVMQGLSDSQVHVSE
;
A
#
# COMPACT_ATOMS: atom_id res chain seq x y z
N MET A 1 -4.60 25.61 18.34
CA MET A 1 -4.85 25.36 19.77
C MET A 1 -5.78 24.15 19.87
N ALA A 2 -5.23 22.95 19.69
CA ALA A 2 -5.98 21.71 19.83
C ALA A 2 -6.16 21.44 21.33
N CYS A 3 -7.40 21.15 21.73
CA CYS A 3 -7.79 21.07 23.13
C CYS A 3 -7.00 19.94 23.82
N LEU A 4 -6.21 20.26 24.86
CA LEU A 4 -5.56 19.26 25.73
C LEU A 4 -6.55 18.24 26.30
N CYS A 5 -7.86 18.56 26.31
CA CYS A 5 -8.92 17.65 26.72
C CYS A 5 -9.04 16.39 25.84
N CYS A 6 -8.71 16.45 24.54
CA CYS A 6 -8.77 15.27 23.66
C CYS A 6 -7.66 14.26 23.99
N SER A 7 -6.46 14.74 24.29
CA SER A 7 -5.33 13.89 24.67
C SER A 7 -5.55 13.21 26.03
N THR A 8 -6.19 13.89 26.98
CA THR A 8 -6.53 13.30 28.29
C THR A 8 -7.70 12.31 28.22
N LEU A 9 -8.68 12.55 27.32
CA LEU A 9 -9.80 11.63 27.11
C LEU A 9 -9.34 10.32 26.43
N MET A 10 -8.40 10.40 25.49
CA MET A 10 -7.77 9.21 24.89
C MET A 10 -6.98 8.39 25.92
N ALA A 11 -6.29 9.05 26.85
CA ALA A 11 -5.52 8.38 27.91
C ALA A 11 -6.41 7.68 28.96
N LEU A 12 -7.65 8.12 29.14
CA LEU A 12 -8.61 7.49 30.06
C LEU A 12 -9.38 6.31 29.44
N GLN A 13 -9.48 6.24 28.11
CA GLN A 13 -10.05 5.08 27.40
C GLN A 13 -9.03 3.95 27.18
N SER A 14 -7.74 4.20 27.39
CA SER A 14 -6.66 3.22 27.15
C SER A 14 -6.30 2.35 28.35
N GLN A 15 -7.01 2.44 29.49
CA GLN A 15 -6.83 1.47 30.57
C GLN A 15 -7.53 0.15 30.21
N GLY A 16 -6.77 -0.79 29.62
CA GLY A 16 -7.04 -2.22 29.84
C GLY A 16 -7.15 -3.16 28.62
N PHE A 17 -7.05 -2.69 27.38
CA PHE A 17 -7.14 -3.60 26.22
C PHE A 17 -5.76 -3.97 25.68
N SER A 18 -5.58 -5.27 25.41
CA SER A 18 -4.47 -5.75 24.60
C SER A 18 -4.55 -5.16 23.19
N ASP A 19 -3.41 -5.10 22.49
CA ASP A 19 -3.38 -4.65 21.10
C ASP A 19 -4.29 -5.52 20.20
N ASP A 20 -4.45 -6.81 20.53
CA ASP A 20 -5.32 -7.74 19.80
C ASP A 20 -6.81 -7.39 19.93
N GLU A 21 -7.29 -7.09 21.13
CA GLU A 21 -8.69 -6.69 21.36
C GLU A 21 -9.01 -5.36 20.67
N ARG A 22 -8.07 -4.42 20.73
CA ARG A 22 -8.18 -3.14 20.01
C ARG A 22 -8.22 -3.35 18.50
N ASP A 23 -7.35 -4.22 17.97
CA ASP A 23 -7.29 -4.52 16.55
C ASP A 23 -8.58 -5.18 16.05
N VAL A 24 -9.20 -6.05 16.85
CA VAL A 24 -10.54 -6.62 16.57
C VAL A 24 -11.61 -5.52 16.52
N GLU A 25 -11.63 -4.60 17.50
CA GLU A 25 -12.61 -3.50 17.51
C GLU A 25 -12.44 -2.55 16.31
N ILE A 26 -11.18 -2.23 15.96
CA ILE A 26 -10.84 -1.44 14.77
C ILE A 26 -11.42 -2.09 13.52
N MET A 27 -11.19 -3.39 13.33
CA MET A 27 -11.66 -4.11 12.15
C MET A 27 -13.18 -4.15 12.07
N HIS A 28 -13.88 -4.38 13.19
CA HIS A 28 -15.34 -4.33 13.23
C HIS A 28 -15.90 -2.95 12.90
N SER A 29 -15.29 -1.88 13.44
CA SER A 29 -15.72 -0.51 13.16
C SER A 29 -15.50 -0.14 11.70
N LEU A 30 -14.37 -0.54 11.12
CA LEU A 30 -14.02 -0.28 9.72
C LEU A 30 -14.94 -1.03 8.76
N LEU A 31 -15.21 -2.31 9.02
CA LEU A 31 -16.13 -3.12 8.22
C LEU A 31 -17.54 -2.54 8.23
N SER A 32 -18.05 -2.21 9.43
CA SER A 32 -19.38 -1.60 9.58
C SER A 32 -19.47 -0.26 8.84
N ALA A 33 -18.40 0.55 8.89
CA ALA A 33 -18.35 1.80 8.15
C ALA A 33 -18.42 1.55 6.63
N ALA A 34 -17.66 0.58 6.11
CA ALA A 34 -17.67 0.22 4.70
C ALA A 34 -19.06 -0.25 4.23
N ASP A 35 -19.76 -1.06 5.02
CA ASP A 35 -21.13 -1.49 4.74
C ASP A 35 -22.09 -0.29 4.65
N ASN A 36 -22.02 0.63 5.62
CA ASN A 36 -22.83 1.86 5.62
C ASN A 36 -22.52 2.76 4.42
N VAL A 37 -21.25 2.87 4.00
CA VAL A 37 -20.89 3.57 2.75
C VAL A 37 -21.53 2.89 1.53
N GLY A 38 -21.52 1.54 1.48
CA GLY A 38 -22.17 0.77 0.43
C GLY A 38 -23.68 1.00 0.35
N MET A 39 -24.32 1.13 1.51
CA MET A 39 -25.76 1.42 1.65
C MET A 39 -26.11 2.92 1.58
N LYS A 40 -25.13 3.79 1.28
CA LYS A 40 -25.27 5.25 1.25
C LYS A 40 -25.74 5.88 2.58
N GLN A 41 -25.52 5.19 3.69
CA GLN A 41 -25.77 5.67 5.05
C GLN A 41 -24.56 6.48 5.54
N PHE A 42 -24.32 7.63 4.90
CA PHE A 42 -23.06 8.37 5.06
C PHE A 42 -22.85 8.97 6.46
N ASP A 43 -23.92 9.39 7.14
CA ASP A 43 -23.80 9.93 8.50
C ASP A 43 -23.33 8.85 9.49
N GLU A 44 -23.90 7.65 9.39
CA GLU A 44 -23.51 6.52 10.24
C GLU A 44 -22.11 6.03 9.90
N ALA A 45 -21.77 5.95 8.60
CA ALA A 45 -20.42 5.65 8.16
C ALA A 45 -19.40 6.66 8.74
N ALA A 46 -19.69 7.96 8.66
CA ALA A 46 -18.80 9.00 9.19
C ALA A 46 -18.59 8.87 10.70
N ARG A 47 -19.65 8.53 11.46
CA ARG A 47 -19.57 8.29 12.91
C ARG A 47 -18.69 7.08 13.24
N LEU A 48 -18.84 5.98 12.50
CA LEU A 48 -18.03 4.77 12.67
C LEU A 48 -16.56 5.00 12.29
N LEU A 49 -16.30 5.81 11.26
CA LEU A 49 -14.95 6.22 10.86
C LEU A 49 -14.28 7.12 11.91
N ALA A 50 -15.01 8.09 12.47
CA ALA A 50 -14.50 8.92 13.55
C ALA A 50 -14.11 8.09 14.78
N ARG A 51 -14.90 7.05 15.12
CA ARG A 51 -14.54 6.10 16.18
C ARG A 51 -13.28 5.31 15.83
N CYS A 52 -13.20 4.78 14.61
CA CYS A 52 -12.01 4.07 14.12
C CYS A 52 -10.75 4.94 14.25
N GLN A 53 -10.83 6.21 13.87
CA GLN A 53 -9.71 7.16 13.92
C GLN A 53 -9.16 7.41 15.33
N MET A 54 -9.99 7.28 16.37
CA MET A 54 -9.53 7.41 17.75
C MET A 54 -8.69 6.21 18.23
N MET A 55 -8.73 5.08 17.51
CA MET A 55 -8.06 3.83 17.91
C MET A 55 -6.84 3.50 17.03
N VAL A 56 -6.73 4.08 15.83
CA VAL A 56 -5.65 3.76 14.87
C VAL A 56 -4.40 4.59 15.09
N SER A 57 -3.25 4.02 14.71
CA SER A 57 -1.95 4.68 14.69
C SER A 57 -1.14 4.30 13.45
N VAL A 58 -0.51 5.28 12.80
CA VAL A 58 0.35 5.07 11.61
C VAL A 58 1.66 4.34 11.93
N SER A 59 2.09 4.34 13.20
CA SER A 59 3.24 3.58 13.70
C SER A 59 2.82 2.38 14.56
N GLY A 60 1.52 2.06 14.59
CA GLY A 60 0.94 0.97 15.38
C GLY A 60 1.04 -0.40 14.73
N THR A 61 0.19 -1.33 15.15
CA THR A 61 0.08 -2.69 14.59
C THR A 61 -0.22 -2.66 13.08
N PRO A 62 0.02 -3.76 12.34
CA PRO A 62 -0.39 -3.85 10.93
C PRO A 62 -1.88 -3.52 10.70
N VAL A 63 -2.77 -3.94 11.62
CA VAL A 63 -4.21 -3.65 11.57
C VAL A 63 -4.48 -2.16 11.73
N GLN A 64 -3.86 -1.51 12.72
CA GLN A 64 -3.99 -0.07 12.94
C GLN A 64 -3.51 0.74 11.73
N ARG A 65 -2.38 0.38 11.13
CA ARG A 65 -1.88 1.05 9.92
C ARG A 65 -2.83 0.87 8.74
N LEU A 66 -3.34 -0.35 8.53
CA LEU A 66 -4.31 -0.64 7.47
C LEU A 66 -5.57 0.20 7.65
N ALA A 67 -6.15 0.19 8.86
CA ALA A 67 -7.36 0.94 9.17
C ALA A 67 -7.19 2.46 9.03
N CYS A 68 -6.00 3.00 9.29
CA CYS A 68 -5.70 4.41 9.02
C CYS A 68 -5.89 4.77 7.53
N TYR A 69 -5.31 3.99 6.61
CA TYR A 69 -5.42 4.23 5.17
C TYR A 69 -6.84 3.99 4.64
N PHE A 70 -7.50 2.91 5.08
CA PHE A 70 -8.86 2.61 4.64
C PHE A 70 -9.87 3.62 5.15
N SER A 71 -9.71 4.12 6.38
CA SER A 71 -10.61 5.16 6.91
C SER A 71 -10.51 6.43 6.06
N ALA A 72 -9.30 6.88 5.74
CA ALA A 72 -9.09 8.05 4.87
C ALA A 72 -9.67 7.84 3.46
N ALA A 73 -9.55 6.63 2.90
CA ALA A 73 -10.13 6.31 1.59
C ALA A 73 -11.67 6.30 1.61
N LEU A 74 -12.29 5.78 2.66
CA LEU A 74 -13.75 5.78 2.83
C LEU A 74 -14.29 7.21 3.03
N GLU A 75 -13.61 8.06 3.81
CA GLU A 75 -13.96 9.48 3.93
C GLU A 75 -13.90 10.22 2.59
N GLN A 76 -12.88 9.95 1.78
CA GLN A 76 -12.79 10.51 0.43
C GLN A 76 -13.93 10.02 -0.46
N LYS A 77 -14.32 8.74 -0.34
CA LYS A 77 -15.46 8.20 -1.08
C LYS A 77 -16.78 8.88 -0.66
N ILE A 78 -17.06 8.99 0.63
CA ILE A 78 -18.22 9.70 1.17
C ILE A 78 -18.25 11.14 0.63
N SER A 79 -17.13 11.85 0.72
CA SER A 79 -17.02 13.23 0.23
C SER A 79 -17.37 13.35 -1.25
N ARG A 80 -16.88 12.43 -2.09
CA ARG A 80 -17.19 12.39 -3.53
C ARG A 80 -18.67 12.13 -3.80
N GLU A 81 -19.28 11.18 -3.10
CA GLU A 81 -20.71 10.84 -3.25
C GLU A 81 -21.63 11.97 -2.77
N CYS A 82 -21.20 12.76 -1.78
CA CYS A 82 -21.91 13.96 -1.31
C CYS A 82 -21.69 15.19 -2.20
N GLY A 83 -20.99 15.07 -3.33
CA GLY A 83 -20.72 16.19 -4.24
C GLY A 83 -19.71 17.22 -3.68
N MET A 84 -18.98 16.87 -2.62
CA MET A 84 -17.93 17.72 -2.09
C MET A 84 -16.70 17.60 -2.99
N VAL A 85 -16.25 18.74 -3.53
CA VAL A 85 -14.97 18.79 -4.26
C VAL A 85 -13.86 18.55 -3.25
N VAL A 86 -13.39 17.31 -3.17
CA VAL A 86 -12.15 16.99 -2.47
C VAL A 86 -11.03 17.60 -3.31
N THR A 87 -10.64 18.84 -3.00
CA THR A 87 -9.28 19.27 -3.30
C THR A 87 -8.42 18.28 -2.54
N THR A 88 -7.88 17.27 -3.24
CA THR A 88 -6.88 16.38 -2.68
C THR A 88 -5.93 17.26 -1.91
N ARG A 89 -5.93 17.19 -0.57
CA ARG A 89 -4.81 17.70 0.21
C ARG A 89 -3.65 17.01 -0.46
N LYS A 90 -2.84 17.78 -1.20
CA LYS A 90 -1.51 17.35 -1.57
C LYS A 90 -0.90 17.05 -0.21
N THR A 91 -0.90 15.79 0.19
CA THR A 91 -0.02 15.35 1.25
C THR A 91 1.34 15.83 0.78
N ASP A 92 2.04 16.54 1.65
CA ASP A 92 3.25 17.33 1.36
C ASP A 92 4.46 16.45 0.91
N GLY A 93 4.20 15.25 0.40
CA GLY A 93 5.15 14.23 -0.02
C GLY A 93 5.49 14.29 -1.51
N GLY A 94 5.73 15.47 -2.07
CA GLY A 94 6.23 15.61 -3.45
C GLY A 94 7.52 14.80 -3.70
N VAL A 95 8.26 14.45 -2.64
CA VAL A 95 9.46 13.60 -2.68
C VAL A 95 9.12 12.10 -2.71
N HIS A 96 8.00 11.67 -2.10
CA HIS A 96 7.61 10.25 -2.07
C HIS A 96 7.08 9.72 -3.41
N HIS A 97 6.59 10.60 -4.29
CA HIS A 97 6.00 10.20 -5.56
C HIS A 97 7.04 9.60 -6.52
N VAL A 98 8.25 10.17 -6.56
CA VAL A 98 9.34 9.67 -7.42
C VAL A 98 9.87 8.34 -6.89
N GLY A 99 10.05 8.19 -5.57
CA GLY A 99 10.49 6.92 -4.97
C GLY A 99 9.47 5.78 -5.13
N HIS A 100 8.16 6.10 -5.12
CA HIS A 100 7.11 5.13 -5.45
C HIS A 100 7.09 4.80 -6.95
N ALA A 101 7.23 5.81 -7.82
CA ALA A 101 7.24 5.62 -9.28
C ALA A 101 8.44 4.78 -9.75
N LEU A 102 9.61 4.99 -9.16
CA LEU A 102 10.83 4.22 -9.47
C LEU A 102 10.90 2.89 -8.71
N GLY A 103 9.96 2.60 -7.79
CA GLY A 103 10.02 1.40 -6.95
C GLY A 103 11.26 1.38 -6.05
N THR A 104 11.70 2.53 -5.54
CA THR A 104 12.83 2.64 -4.60
C THR A 104 12.38 2.86 -3.16
N GLY A 105 11.08 3.03 -2.92
CA GLY A 105 10.53 3.11 -1.57
C GLY A 105 10.69 1.81 -0.79
N ASN A 106 11.00 1.92 0.52
CA ASN A 106 11.22 0.76 1.40
C ASN A 106 10.09 -0.27 1.37
N ALA A 107 8.82 0.17 1.32
CA ALA A 107 7.67 -0.72 1.25
C ALA A 107 7.63 -1.53 -0.06
N PHE A 108 8.03 -0.90 -1.17
CA PHE A 108 8.16 -1.58 -2.45
C PHE A 108 9.30 -2.59 -2.41
N LEU A 109 10.49 -2.19 -1.93
CA LEU A 109 11.65 -3.09 -1.84
C LEU A 109 11.36 -4.33 -0.98
N ALA A 110 10.72 -4.14 0.17
CA ALA A 110 10.31 -5.25 1.04
C ALA A 110 9.33 -6.21 0.35
N SER A 111 8.39 -5.67 -0.44
CA SER A 111 7.44 -6.48 -1.21
C SER A 111 8.10 -7.16 -2.41
N TYR A 112 9.04 -6.46 -3.05
CA TYR A 112 9.80 -6.92 -4.21
C TYR A 112 10.64 -8.17 -3.89
N GLN A 113 11.23 -8.22 -2.70
CA GLN A 113 11.99 -9.38 -2.22
C GLN A 113 11.15 -10.65 -2.07
N GLN A 114 9.84 -10.54 -1.91
CA GLN A 114 8.93 -11.68 -1.75
C GLN A 114 8.42 -12.25 -3.07
N LEU A 115 8.64 -11.54 -4.18
CA LEU A 115 8.17 -11.98 -5.49
C LEU A 115 9.17 -12.98 -6.11
N PRO A 116 8.69 -14.04 -6.78
CA PRO A 116 9.55 -15.07 -7.37
C PRO A 116 10.18 -14.62 -8.69
N PHE A 117 10.71 -13.39 -8.76
CA PHE A 117 11.29 -12.82 -9.99
C PHE A 117 12.39 -13.71 -10.57
N GLY A 118 13.17 -14.39 -9.73
CA GLY A 118 14.20 -15.33 -10.17
C GLY A 118 13.66 -16.37 -11.17
N HIS A 119 12.54 -17.01 -10.86
CA HIS A 119 11.93 -18.02 -11.74
C HIS A 119 11.43 -17.41 -13.05
N VAL A 120 10.82 -16.22 -12.99
CA VAL A 120 10.32 -15.52 -14.19
C VAL A 120 11.48 -15.12 -15.10
N MET A 121 12.54 -14.54 -14.53
CA MET A 121 13.73 -14.14 -15.28
C MET A 121 14.41 -15.35 -15.93
N GLN A 122 14.56 -16.47 -15.22
CA GLN A 122 15.12 -17.71 -15.76
C GLN A 122 14.26 -18.29 -16.89
N ALA A 123 12.93 -18.31 -16.72
CA ALA A 123 12.03 -18.77 -17.76
C ALA A 123 12.14 -17.90 -19.02
N ILE A 124 12.25 -16.57 -18.88
CA ILE A 124 12.46 -15.66 -20.02
C ILE A 124 13.79 -15.97 -20.72
N ILE A 125 14.89 -16.09 -19.97
CA ILE A 125 16.21 -16.40 -20.52
C ILE A 125 16.15 -17.69 -21.34
N GLU A 126 15.59 -18.76 -20.79
CA GLU A 126 15.52 -20.06 -21.46
C GLU A 126 14.67 -20.01 -22.74
N GLN A 127 13.56 -19.27 -22.74
CA GLN A 127 12.69 -19.16 -23.90
C GLN A 127 13.31 -18.37 -25.06
N VAL A 128 14.14 -17.36 -24.77
CA VAL A 128 14.73 -16.49 -25.80
C VAL A 128 16.18 -16.86 -26.13
N ARG A 129 16.74 -17.87 -25.45
CA ARG A 129 18.11 -18.34 -25.66
C ARG A 129 18.28 -18.79 -27.12
N GLY A 130 19.35 -18.35 -27.76
CA GLY A 130 19.63 -18.63 -29.18
C GLY A 130 18.86 -17.73 -30.17
N GLY A 131 17.97 -16.86 -29.71
CA GLY A 131 17.36 -15.83 -30.54
C GLY A 131 18.39 -14.77 -30.96
N GLY A 132 18.50 -14.50 -32.27
CA GLY A 132 19.43 -13.48 -32.78
C GLY A 132 19.03 -12.03 -32.44
N LYS A 133 17.75 -11.79 -32.13
CA LYS A 133 17.21 -10.50 -31.66
C LYS A 133 16.05 -10.76 -30.69
N VAL A 134 16.04 -10.07 -29.55
CA VAL A 134 14.99 -10.19 -28.52
C VAL A 134 14.37 -8.81 -28.31
N HIS A 135 13.04 -8.72 -28.28
CA HIS A 135 12.30 -7.51 -27.94
C HIS A 135 11.50 -7.75 -26.65
N LEU A 136 11.83 -7.00 -25.60
CA LEU A 136 11.19 -7.09 -24.30
C LEU A 136 10.26 -5.89 -24.08
N ILE A 137 9.01 -6.17 -23.69
CA ILE A 137 8.02 -5.13 -23.33
C ILE A 137 7.69 -5.28 -21.84
N ASP A 138 8.17 -4.35 -21.01
CA ASP A 138 7.80 -4.25 -19.60
C ASP A 138 6.79 -3.11 -19.41
N LEU A 139 5.57 -3.47 -19.04
CA LEU A 139 4.47 -2.53 -18.82
C LEU A 139 4.62 -1.72 -17.53
N GLN A 140 5.51 -2.12 -16.61
CA GLN A 140 5.73 -1.54 -15.29
C GLN A 140 7.19 -1.69 -14.84
N ILE A 141 8.13 -1.14 -15.63
CA ILE A 141 9.58 -1.30 -15.44
C ILE A 141 10.09 -0.89 -14.05
N ARG A 142 9.52 0.18 -13.48
CA ARG A 142 9.96 0.79 -12.22
C ARG A 142 11.48 1.04 -12.24
N SER A 143 12.27 0.37 -11.40
CA SER A 143 13.73 0.50 -11.38
C SER A 143 14.43 -0.23 -12.52
N GLY A 144 13.78 -1.23 -13.12
CA GLY A 144 14.34 -2.06 -14.20
C GLY A 144 15.47 -3.00 -13.78
N ILE A 145 15.80 -3.10 -12.49
CA ILE A 145 16.96 -3.87 -12.00
C ILE A 145 16.86 -5.37 -12.31
N GLN A 146 15.66 -5.93 -12.43
CA GLN A 146 15.45 -7.30 -12.87
C GLN A 146 16.03 -7.58 -14.27
N TRP A 147 16.01 -6.57 -15.16
CA TRP A 147 16.40 -6.77 -16.55
C TRP A 147 17.92 -6.77 -16.73
N THR A 148 18.68 -6.20 -15.79
CA THR A 148 20.14 -6.34 -15.80
C THR A 148 20.56 -7.79 -15.56
N ALA A 149 19.86 -8.51 -14.67
CA ALA A 149 20.08 -9.93 -14.45
C ALA A 149 19.72 -10.78 -15.68
N VAL A 150 18.63 -10.43 -16.40
CA VAL A 150 18.27 -11.10 -17.67
C VAL A 150 19.32 -10.87 -18.75
N MET A 151 19.79 -9.63 -18.91
CA MET A 151 20.85 -9.29 -19.88
C MET A 151 22.15 -10.07 -19.57
N GLN A 152 22.53 -10.15 -18.29
CA GLN A 152 23.68 -10.95 -17.87
C GLN A 152 23.49 -12.44 -18.19
N GLY A 153 22.35 -13.02 -17.82
CA GLY A 153 22.07 -14.44 -18.09
C GLY A 153 22.05 -14.78 -19.58
N LEU A 154 21.58 -13.88 -20.43
CA LEU A 154 21.64 -14.05 -21.90
C LEU A 154 23.07 -13.96 -22.43
N SER A 155 23.88 -13.03 -21.91
CA SER A 155 25.30 -12.90 -22.27
C SER A 155 26.07 -14.18 -21.92
N ASP A 156 25.90 -14.69 -20.69
CA ASP A 156 26.59 -15.90 -20.21
C ASP A 156 26.17 -17.14 -21.01
N SER A 157 24.89 -17.20 -21.42
CA SER A 157 24.35 -18.32 -22.21
C SER A 157 24.88 -18.38 -23.65
N GLN A 158 25.38 -17.27 -24.20
CA GLN A 158 25.93 -17.24 -25.57
C GLN A 158 27.37 -17.76 -25.65
N VAL A 159 28.12 -17.69 -24.55
CA VAL A 159 29.52 -18.16 -24.49
C VAL A 159 29.63 -19.68 -24.65
N HIS A 160 28.57 -20.44 -24.33
CA HIS A 160 28.55 -21.91 -24.41
C HIS A 160 28.09 -22.52 -25.75
N VAL A 161 27.75 -21.71 -26.76
CA VAL A 161 27.24 -22.21 -28.05
C VAL A 161 28.30 -22.13 -29.17
N SER A 162 29.51 -21.64 -28.87
CA SER A 162 30.56 -21.35 -29.88
C SER A 162 31.76 -22.31 -29.88
N GLU A 163 31.65 -23.50 -29.27
CA GLU A 163 32.63 -24.60 -29.40
C GLU A 163 32.08 -25.78 -30.19
#